data_AF-A0A127SKT9-F1
#
_entry.id   AF-A0A127SKT9-F1
#
_cell.length_a   1.000
_cell.length_b   1.000
_cell.length_c   1.000
_cell.angle_alpha   90.00
_cell.angle_beta   90.00
_cell.angle_gamma   90.00
#
_symmetry.space_group_name_H-M   'P 1'
#
loop_
_entity.id
_entity.type
_entity.pdbx_description
1 polymer ?
#
loop_
_entity_poly.entity_id
_entity_poly.type
_entity_poly.pdbx_seq_one_letter_code
_entity_poly.pdbx_strand_id
1 'polypeptide(L)'
;KKVQSDLQNRESEITAMRKKSFMQIGGLMGFVLLLLVISYIIIHRDAKNIKRYKRKTTDLIEQLEQSVQQNEILITSRKKAVYTITHELRTPLTAITGYTELLRKECNSGNNGQYIQNILQSSDRMRDMLNTLLDFFRLDNGKEQPRLSPCRISAIT
;
A
#
# COMPACT_ATOMS: atom_id res chain seq x y z
N LYS A 1 91.87 -32.05 4.94
CA LYS A 1 91.14 -31.68 3.69
C LYS A 1 89.75 -32.34 3.60
N LYS A 2 89.62 -33.68 3.67
CA LYS A 2 88.32 -34.39 3.56
C LYS A 2 87.29 -34.05 4.65
N VAL A 3 87.74 -33.86 5.89
CA VAL A 3 86.86 -33.49 7.03
C VAL A 3 86.29 -32.08 6.89
N GLN A 4 87.07 -31.14 6.33
CA GLN A 4 86.65 -29.75 6.15
C GLN A 4 85.68 -29.58 4.98
N SER A 5 85.86 -30.36 3.90
CA SER A 5 84.88 -30.42 2.81
C SER A 5 83.57 -31.06 3.25
N ASP A 6 83.61 -32.07 4.11
CA ASP A 6 82.40 -32.73 4.64
C ASP A 6 81.62 -31.80 5.59
N LEU A 7 82.32 -31.07 6.46
CA LEU A 7 81.74 -30.01 7.29
C LEU A 7 81.08 -28.89 6.45
N GLN A 8 81.78 -28.39 5.42
CA GLN A 8 81.20 -27.39 4.51
C GLN A 8 79.98 -27.92 3.75
N ASN A 9 80.00 -29.19 3.33
CA ASN A 9 78.86 -29.80 2.64
C ASN A 9 77.65 -29.89 3.58
N ARG A 10 77.85 -30.32 4.83
CA ARG A 10 76.80 -30.36 5.86
C ARG A 10 76.24 -28.97 6.21
N GLU A 11 77.08 -27.95 6.30
CA GLU A 11 76.63 -26.56 6.50
C GLU A 11 75.80 -26.05 5.31
N SER A 12 76.20 -26.39 4.08
CA SER A 12 75.45 -26.04 2.86
C SER A 12 74.10 -26.78 2.77
N GLU A 13 74.04 -28.05 3.17
CA GLU A 13 72.80 -28.83 3.24
C GLU A 13 71.84 -28.24 4.28
N ILE A 14 72.34 -27.88 5.47
CA ILE A 14 71.53 -27.28 6.54
C ILE A 14 70.99 -25.91 6.14
N THR A 15 71.80 -25.07 5.49
CA THR A 15 71.35 -23.74 5.02
C THR A 15 70.34 -23.85 3.88
N ALA A 16 70.50 -24.81 2.96
CA ALA A 16 69.53 -25.12 1.92
C ALA A 16 68.21 -25.63 2.50
N MET A 17 68.27 -26.54 3.48
CA MET A 17 67.09 -27.06 4.18
C MET A 17 66.34 -25.96 4.92
N ARG A 18 67.04 -25.07 5.63
CA ARG A 18 66.42 -23.90 6.31
C ARG A 18 65.70 -23.01 5.31
N LYS A 19 66.33 -22.65 4.18
CA LYS A 19 65.74 -21.76 3.15
C LYS A 19 64.44 -22.34 2.56
N LYS A 20 64.40 -23.65 2.31
CA LYS A 20 63.20 -24.34 1.78
C LYS A 20 62.05 -24.35 2.80
N SER A 21 62.33 -24.61 4.08
CA SER A 21 61.33 -24.58 5.15
C SER A 21 60.76 -23.17 5.37
N PHE A 22 61.61 -22.14 5.36
CA PHE A 22 61.14 -20.75 5.47
C PHE A 22 60.22 -20.36 4.31
N MET A 23 60.53 -20.79 3.08
CA MET A 23 59.69 -20.53 1.90
C MET A 23 58.30 -21.18 2.04
N GLN A 24 58.23 -22.42 2.51
CA GLN A 24 56.95 -23.14 2.66
C GLN A 24 56.08 -22.57 3.79
N ILE A 25 56.68 -22.26 4.94
CA ILE A 25 55.96 -21.70 6.10
C ILE A 25 55.42 -20.30 5.78
N GLY A 26 56.23 -19.45 5.15
CA GLY A 26 55.78 -18.11 4.72
C GLY A 26 54.63 -18.17 3.72
N GLY A 27 54.68 -19.10 2.76
CA GLY A 27 53.59 -19.32 1.80
C GLY A 27 52.28 -19.77 2.46
N LEU A 28 52.36 -20.71 3.39
CA LEU A 28 51.19 -21.17 4.17
C LEU A 28 50.58 -20.05 5.02
N MET A 29 51.42 -19.27 5.71
CA MET A 29 50.95 -18.13 6.51
C MET A 29 50.30 -17.05 5.65
N GLY A 30 50.89 -16.75 4.48
CA GLY A 30 50.30 -15.82 3.51
C GLY A 30 48.96 -16.32 2.97
N PHE A 31 48.85 -17.61 2.67
CA PHE A 31 47.61 -18.23 2.20
C PHE A 31 46.50 -18.15 3.26
N VAL A 32 46.82 -18.44 4.53
CA VAL A 32 45.87 -18.31 5.65
C VAL A 32 45.43 -16.86 5.83
N LEU A 33 46.35 -15.90 5.81
CA LEU A 33 46.01 -14.47 5.89
C LEU A 33 45.10 -14.03 4.72
N LEU A 34 45.38 -14.50 3.51
CA LEU A 34 44.58 -14.21 2.33
C LEU A 34 43.16 -14.77 2.46
N LEU A 35 43.00 -15.99 2.97
CA LEU A 35 41.69 -16.58 3.26
C LEU A 35 40.92 -15.79 4.34
N LEU A 36 41.59 -15.32 5.38
CA LEU A 36 40.98 -14.49 6.41
C LEU A 36 40.50 -13.14 5.85
N VAL A 37 41.30 -12.50 4.99
CA VAL A 37 40.91 -11.25 4.33
C VAL A 37 39.71 -11.47 3.41
N ILE A 38 39.70 -12.54 2.60
CA ILE A 38 38.55 -12.87 1.75
C ILE A 38 37.30 -13.13 2.59
N SER A 39 37.42 -13.92 3.65
CA SER A 39 36.33 -14.21 4.58
C SER A 39 35.77 -12.91 5.20
N TYR A 40 36.66 -12.04 5.66
CA TYR A 40 36.28 -10.73 6.19
C TYR A 40 35.52 -9.88 5.17
N ILE A 41 36.00 -9.83 3.92
CA ILE A 41 35.35 -9.09 2.82
C ILE A 41 33.94 -9.66 2.53
N ILE A 42 33.80 -10.98 2.48
CA ILE A 42 32.51 -11.65 2.25
C ILE A 42 31.53 -11.30 3.38
N ILE A 43 31.94 -11.48 4.65
CA ILE A 43 31.10 -11.19 5.82
C ILE A 43 30.65 -9.74 5.84
N HIS A 44 31.57 -8.79 5.60
CA HIS A 44 31.22 -7.38 5.57
C HIS A 44 30.24 -7.07 4.43
N ARG A 45 30.45 -7.65 3.24
CA ARG A 45 29.56 -7.45 2.09
C ARG A 45 28.16 -8.01 2.35
N ASP A 46 28.06 -9.20 2.94
CA ASP A 46 26.80 -9.86 3.26
C ASP A 46 26.03 -9.16 4.37
N ALA A 47 26.71 -8.71 5.42
CA ALA A 47 26.11 -7.91 6.49
C ALA A 47 25.43 -6.63 5.93
N LYS A 48 26.03 -6.01 4.90
CA LYS A 48 25.44 -4.84 4.21
C LYS A 48 24.24 -5.24 3.34
N ASN A 49 24.30 -6.39 2.69
CA ASN A 49 23.19 -6.90 1.88
C ASN A 49 21.97 -7.24 2.73
N ILE A 50 22.15 -7.97 3.83
CA ILE A 50 21.09 -8.34 4.79
C ILE A 50 20.30 -7.10 5.26
N LYS A 51 21.00 -6.00 5.59
CA LYS A 51 20.36 -4.76 6.03
C LYS A 51 19.46 -4.15 4.96
N ARG A 52 19.85 -4.23 3.68
CA ARG A 52 19.04 -3.73 2.56
C ARG A 52 17.81 -4.59 2.29
N TYR A 53 17.95 -5.92 2.38
CA TYR A 53 16.80 -6.81 2.24
C TYR A 53 15.76 -6.54 3.32
N LYS A 54 16.17 -6.43 4.58
CA LYS A 54 15.26 -6.08 5.68
C LYS A 54 14.56 -4.75 5.46
N ARG A 55 15.28 -3.69 5.06
CA ARG A 55 14.67 -2.39 4.76
C ARG A 55 13.64 -2.45 3.64
N LYS A 56 13.96 -3.13 2.52
CA LYS A 56 13.02 -3.27 1.41
C LYS A 56 11.76 -4.01 1.85
N THR A 57 11.90 -5.07 2.65
CA THR A 57 10.74 -5.81 3.17
C THR A 57 9.90 -4.94 4.10
N THR A 58 10.52 -4.20 5.02
CA THR A 58 9.80 -3.28 5.91
C THR A 58 9.08 -2.19 5.15
N ASP A 59 9.73 -1.55 4.18
CA ASP A 59 9.15 -0.51 3.33
C ASP A 59 7.96 -1.06 2.50
N LEU A 60 8.09 -2.28 1.98
CA LEU A 60 6.99 -2.94 1.25
C LEU A 60 5.80 -3.25 2.17
N ILE A 61 6.07 -3.68 3.41
CA ILE A 61 5.02 -3.93 4.40
C ILE A 61 4.32 -2.62 4.76
N GLU A 62 5.07 -1.55 4.97
CA GLU A 62 4.51 -0.22 5.26
C GLU A 62 3.65 0.31 4.11
N GLN A 63 4.13 0.19 2.86
CA GLN A 63 3.34 0.55 1.68
C GLN A 63 2.06 -0.30 1.56
N LEU A 64 2.14 -1.59 1.87
CA LEU A 64 0.98 -2.48 1.84
C LEU A 64 -0.03 -2.08 2.92
N GLU A 65 0.42 -1.82 4.15
CA GLU A 65 -0.42 -1.35 5.25
C GLU A 65 -1.10 -0.02 4.90
N GLN A 66 -0.37 0.93 4.32
CA GLN A 66 -0.93 2.20 3.86
C GLN A 66 -2.01 1.99 2.78
N SER A 67 -1.75 1.12 1.79
CA SER A 67 -2.72 0.80 0.74
C SER A 67 -3.98 0.11 1.30
N VAL A 68 -3.81 -0.81 2.26
CA VAL A 68 -4.93 -1.46 2.96
C VAL A 68 -5.75 -0.42 3.73
N GLN A 69 -5.09 0.45 4.49
CA GLN A 69 -5.76 1.50 5.27
C GLN A 69 -6.53 2.46 4.36
N GLN A 70 -5.95 2.87 3.22
CA GLN A 70 -6.64 3.69 2.23
C GLN A 70 -7.87 2.98 1.67
N ASN A 71 -7.76 1.69 1.34
CA ASN A 71 -8.90 0.90 0.88
C ASN A 71 -10.00 0.78 1.94
N GLU A 72 -9.63 0.59 3.21
CA GLU A 72 -10.61 0.52 4.30
C GLU A 72 -11.37 1.83 4.48
N ILE A 73 -10.68 2.97 4.38
CA ILE A 73 -11.31 4.30 4.44
C ILE A 73 -12.30 4.48 3.28
N LEU A 74 -11.90 4.12 2.06
CA LEU A 74 -12.76 4.16 0.86
C LEU A 74 -13.99 3.27 1.02
N ILE A 75 -13.81 2.02 1.46
CA ILE A 75 -14.90 1.06 1.69
C ILE A 75 -15.86 1.62 2.74
N THR A 76 -15.33 2.16 3.84
CA THR A 76 -16.15 2.70 4.94
C THR A 76 -16.94 3.93 4.48
N SER A 77 -16.33 4.82 3.71
CA SER A 77 -17.00 5.98 3.12
C SER A 77 -18.15 5.57 2.21
N ARG A 78 -17.91 4.62 1.30
CA ARG A 78 -18.95 4.08 0.40
C ARG A 78 -20.10 3.42 1.17
N LYS A 79 -19.79 2.60 2.17
CA LYS A 79 -20.80 1.98 3.05
C LYS A 79 -21.64 3.04 3.76
N LYS A 80 -21.00 4.09 4.28
CA LYS A 80 -21.69 5.19 4.95
C LYS A 80 -22.64 5.93 4.02
N ALA A 81 -22.21 6.27 2.80
CA ALA A 81 -23.06 6.94 1.81
C ALA A 81 -24.30 6.12 1.47
N VAL A 82 -24.13 4.82 1.18
CA VAL A 82 -25.25 3.91 0.88
C VAL A 82 -26.19 3.77 2.07
N TYR A 83 -25.63 3.61 3.28
CA TYR A 83 -26.42 3.48 4.50
C TYR A 83 -27.27 4.73 4.78
N THR A 84 -26.67 5.92 4.69
CA THR A 84 -27.35 7.20 4.89
C THR A 84 -28.52 7.35 3.93
N ILE A 85 -28.30 7.15 2.63
CA ILE A 85 -29.35 7.28 1.62
C ILE A 85 -30.45 6.24 1.84
N THR A 86 -30.10 4.99 2.17
CA THR A 86 -31.10 3.95 2.47
C THR A 86 -32.00 4.33 3.65
N HIS A 87 -31.42 4.93 4.71
CA HIS A 87 -32.18 5.40 5.85
C HIS A 87 -33.10 6.57 5.49
N GLU A 88 -32.58 7.54 4.74
CA GLU A 88 -33.34 8.72 4.33
C GLU A 88 -34.45 8.38 3.33
N LEU A 89 -34.27 7.36 2.48
CA LEU A 89 -35.28 6.85 1.56
C LEU A 89 -36.46 6.15 2.28
N ARG A 90 -36.26 5.65 3.51
CA ARG A 90 -37.34 4.99 4.27
C ARG A 90 -38.48 5.96 4.55
N THR A 91 -38.17 7.21 4.92
CA THR A 91 -39.16 8.24 5.25
C THR A 91 -40.13 8.57 4.10
N PRO A 92 -39.67 8.97 2.90
CA PRO A 92 -40.56 9.22 1.77
C PRO A 92 -41.25 7.94 1.28
N LEU A 93 -40.61 6.77 1.37
CA LEU A 93 -41.26 5.50 1.04
C LEU A 93 -42.45 5.21 1.98
N THR A 94 -42.27 5.42 3.29
CA THR A 94 -43.36 5.30 4.26
C THR A 94 -44.48 6.30 3.96
N ALA A 95 -44.14 7.54 3.57
CA ALA A 95 -45.14 8.53 3.18
C ALA A 95 -45.94 8.09 1.94
N ILE A 96 -45.26 7.58 0.89
CA ILE A 96 -45.93 7.06 -0.32
C ILE A 96 -46.88 5.92 0.04
N THR A 97 -46.44 4.95 0.84
CA THR A 97 -47.27 3.82 1.29
C THR A 97 -48.48 4.31 2.10
N GLY A 98 -48.29 5.25 3.03
CA GLY A 98 -49.38 5.81 3.83
C GLY A 98 -50.43 6.53 2.96
N TYR A 99 -50.00 7.38 2.03
CA TYR A 99 -50.93 8.12 1.17
C TYR A 99 -51.62 7.22 0.14
N THR A 100 -50.95 6.19 -0.37
CA THR A 100 -51.58 5.19 -1.25
C THR A 100 -52.61 4.33 -0.51
N GLU A 101 -52.37 4.00 0.76
CA GLU A 101 -53.37 3.34 1.62
C GLU A 101 -54.60 4.22 1.89
N LEU A 102 -54.39 5.52 2.13
CA LEU A 102 -55.48 6.50 2.30
C LEU A 102 -56.31 6.63 1.01
N LEU A 103 -55.65 6.77 -0.15
CA LEU A 103 -56.31 6.77 -1.47
C LEU A 103 -57.15 5.51 -1.70
N ARG A 104 -56.63 4.33 -1.32
CA ARG A 104 -57.35 3.06 -1.46
C ARG A 104 -58.57 2.97 -0.54
N LYS A 105 -58.52 3.58 0.65
CA LYS A 105 -59.63 3.58 1.62
C LYS A 105 -60.70 4.62 1.29
N GLU A 106 -60.33 5.77 0.71
CA GLU A 106 -61.25 6.85 0.37
C GLU A 106 -61.51 6.95 -1.15
N CYS A 107 -62.25 5.99 -1.72
CA CYS A 107 -62.64 6.03 -3.14
C CYS A 107 -63.52 7.23 -3.55
N ASN A 108 -64.01 8.06 -2.62
CA ASN A 108 -65.00 9.11 -2.89
C ASN A 108 -64.78 10.43 -2.10
N SER A 109 -63.63 10.63 -1.45
CA SER A 109 -63.36 11.88 -0.72
C SER A 109 -62.64 12.91 -1.62
N GLY A 110 -62.96 14.19 -1.46
CA GLY A 110 -62.33 15.29 -2.22
C GLY A 110 -60.83 15.48 -1.96
N ASN A 111 -60.20 14.68 -1.08
CA ASN A 111 -58.79 14.79 -0.70
C ASN A 111 -57.82 13.97 -1.57
N ASN A 112 -58.33 13.22 -2.55
CA ASN A 112 -57.50 12.38 -3.43
C ASN A 112 -56.38 13.17 -4.14
N GLY A 113 -56.64 14.41 -4.55
CA GLY A 113 -55.63 15.27 -5.16
C GLY A 113 -54.46 15.58 -4.23
N GLN A 114 -54.71 15.79 -2.94
CA GLN A 114 -53.67 16.11 -1.97
C GLN A 114 -52.82 14.88 -1.62
N TYR A 115 -53.43 13.69 -1.54
CA TYR A 115 -52.68 12.44 -1.36
C TYR A 115 -51.77 12.14 -2.55
N ILE A 116 -52.27 12.31 -3.79
CA ILE A 116 -51.47 12.16 -5.02
C ILE A 116 -50.31 13.17 -5.03
N GLN A 117 -50.55 14.42 -4.67
CA GLN A 117 -49.51 15.45 -4.59
C GLN A 117 -48.40 15.08 -3.58
N ASN A 118 -48.76 14.54 -2.42
CA ASN A 118 -47.79 14.14 -1.41
C ASN A 118 -46.97 12.90 -1.81
N ILE A 119 -47.59 11.97 -2.56
CA ILE A 119 -46.89 10.83 -3.17
C ILE A 119 -45.87 11.33 -4.19
N LEU A 120 -46.28 12.25 -5.08
CA LEU A 120 -45.40 12.83 -6.08
C LEU A 120 -44.21 13.53 -5.43
N GLN A 121 -44.46 14.39 -4.43
CA GLN A 121 -43.40 15.10 -3.72
C GLN A 121 -42.43 14.14 -3.00
N SER A 122 -42.94 13.06 -2.39
CA SER A 122 -42.10 12.05 -1.74
C SER A 122 -41.25 11.28 -2.76
N SER A 123 -41.81 11.00 -3.95
CA SER A 123 -41.11 10.33 -5.04
C SER A 123 -40.01 11.22 -5.63
N ASP A 124 -40.26 12.51 -5.79
CA ASP A 124 -39.27 13.49 -6.22
C ASP A 124 -38.11 13.61 -5.21
N ARG A 125 -38.41 13.66 -3.90
CA ARG A 125 -37.37 13.64 -2.85
C ARG A 125 -36.50 12.38 -2.92
N MET A 126 -37.09 11.20 -3.16
CA MET A 126 -36.32 9.97 -3.35
C MET A 126 -35.42 10.03 -4.58
N ARG A 127 -35.91 10.61 -5.68
CA ARG A 127 -35.12 10.80 -6.91
C ARG A 127 -33.92 11.70 -6.66
N ASP A 128 -34.08 12.80 -5.93
CA ASP A 128 -32.99 13.73 -5.63
C ASP A 128 -31.91 13.10 -4.73
N MET A 129 -32.32 12.31 -3.73
CA MET A 129 -31.38 11.53 -2.91
C MET A 129 -30.60 10.49 -3.74
N LEU A 130 -31.28 9.79 -4.65
CA LEU A 130 -30.63 8.83 -5.54
C LEU A 130 -29.63 9.52 -6.48
N ASN A 131 -29.99 10.68 -7.04
CA ASN A 131 -29.09 11.48 -7.86
C ASN A 131 -27.87 11.93 -7.07
N THR A 132 -28.06 12.40 -5.84
CA THR A 132 -26.95 12.80 -4.95
C THR A 132 -25.99 11.63 -4.70
N LEU A 133 -26.50 10.42 -4.50
CA LEU A 133 -25.68 9.21 -4.37
C LEU A 133 -24.91 8.88 -5.66
N LEU A 134 -25.57 9.01 -6.81
CA LEU A 134 -24.97 8.75 -8.12
C LEU A 134 -23.83 9.75 -8.40
N ASP A 135 -24.05 11.03 -8.09
CA ASP A 135 -23.06 12.08 -8.25
C ASP A 135 -21.86 11.87 -7.31
N PHE A 136 -22.10 11.42 -6.07
CA PHE A 136 -21.03 10.97 -5.18
C PHE A 136 -20.16 9.88 -5.83
N PHE A 137 -20.76 8.85 -6.44
CA PHE A 137 -20.00 7.81 -7.13
C PHE A 137 -19.29 8.31 -8.39
N ARG A 138 -19.85 9.28 -9.11
CA ARG A 138 -19.18 9.89 -10.27
C ARG A 138 -17.94 10.68 -9.86
N LEU A 139 -18.05 11.44 -8.77
CA LEU A 139 -16.94 12.18 -8.14
C LEU A 139 -15.88 11.22 -7.58
N ASP A 140 -16.28 10.18 -6.84
CA ASP A 140 -15.37 9.18 -6.24
C ASP A 140 -14.57 8.39 -7.30
N ASN A 141 -15.16 8.15 -8.47
CA ASN A 141 -14.48 7.48 -9.59
C ASN A 141 -13.68 8.45 -10.48
N GLY A 142 -13.59 9.75 -10.14
CA GLY A 142 -12.85 10.75 -10.90
C GLY A 142 -13.41 11.00 -12.31
N LYS A 143 -14.69 10.66 -12.55
CA LYS A 143 -15.33 10.82 -13.87
C LYS A 143 -15.95 12.20 -14.08
N GLU A 144 -16.05 13.01 -13.03
CA GLU A 144 -16.50 14.40 -13.13
C GLU A 144 -15.33 15.34 -13.39
N GLN A 145 -15.39 16.09 -14.48
CA GLN A 145 -14.48 17.20 -14.75
C GLN A 145 -15.21 18.53 -14.56
N PRO A 146 -14.67 19.46 -13.76
CA PRO A 146 -15.29 20.76 -13.56
C PRO A 146 -15.34 21.52 -14.89
N ARG A 147 -16.54 21.88 -15.34
CA ARG A 147 -16.72 22.78 -16.50
C ARG A 147 -16.47 24.21 -16.06
N LEU A 148 -15.22 24.64 -16.16
CA LEU A 148 -14.84 26.02 -15.91
C LEU A 148 -15.43 26.93 -16.98
N SER A 149 -16.22 27.90 -16.56
CA SER A 149 -16.76 28.96 -17.43
C SER A 149 -16.61 30.32 -16.74
N PRO A 150 -16.32 31.41 -17.47
CA PRO A 150 -16.25 32.74 -16.89
C PRO A 150 -17.60 33.13 -16.29
N CYS A 151 -17.64 33.38 -14.98
CA CYS A 151 -18.85 33.82 -14.28
C CYS A 151 -18.58 35.09 -13.47
N ARG A 152 -19.47 36.07 -13.55
CA ARG A 152 -19.40 37.28 -12.72
C ARG A 152 -20.00 36.97 -11.35
N ILE A 153 -19.20 37.13 -10.30
CA ILE A 153 -19.62 36.87 -8.90
C ILE A 153 -20.87 37.72 -8.53
N SER A 154 -20.99 38.93 -9.08
CA SER A 154 -22.14 39.82 -8.88
C SER A 154 -23.48 39.28 -9.43
N ALA A 155 -23.47 38.18 -10.19
CA ALA A 155 -24.68 37.51 -10.70
C ALA A 155 -25.09 36.28 -9.88
N ILE A 156 -24.35 35.96 -8.81
CA ILE A 156 -24.56 34.79 -7.94
C ILE A 156 -25.11 35.23 -6.55
N THR A 157 -25.19 36.54 -6.30
CA THR A 157 -25.81 37.12 -5.09
C THR A 157 -27.26 37.45 -5.36
#